data_AF-A0A963JBD8-F1
#
_entry.id   AF-A0A963JBD8-F1
#
_cell.length_a   1.000
_cell.length_b   1.000
_cell.length_c   1.000
_cell.angle_alpha   90.00
_cell.angle_beta   90.00
_cell.angle_gamma   90.00
#
_symmetry.space_group_name_H-M   'P 1'
#
loop_
_entity.id
_entity.type
_entity.pdbx_description
1 polymer ?
#
loop_
_entity_poly.entity_id
_entity_poly.type
_entity_poly.pdbx_seq_one_letter_code
_entity_poly.pdbx_strand_id
1 'polypeptide(L)'
;GKSTLFKLIAGKEQPDSGEVIVGSTVRMAFVDQHRDELANQKTVWEDISGGLDIINVGKFQMASRAYAGRFNFNGADQQKKVGSLSGGERGRLHLAKTLIA
;
A
#
# COMPACT_ATOMS: atom_id res chain seq x y z
N GLY A 1 16.09 14.94 -6.27
CA GLY A 1 15.41 15.00 -7.59
C GLY A 1 14.10 14.25 -7.57
N LYS A 2 14.10 12.95 -7.89
CA LYS A 2 12.87 12.16 -8.08
C LYS A 2 11.98 12.06 -6.83
N SER A 3 12.55 11.62 -5.70
CA SER A 3 11.77 11.50 -4.45
C SER A 3 11.30 12.86 -3.94
N THR A 4 12.11 13.91 -4.12
CA THR A 4 11.74 15.31 -3.84
C THR A 4 10.50 15.72 -4.62
N LEU A 5 10.45 15.44 -5.93
CA LEU A 5 9.28 15.73 -6.77
C LEU A 5 8.01 15.05 -6.22
N PHE A 6 8.09 13.76 -5.87
CA PHE A 6 6.93 13.07 -5.29
C PHE A 6 6.49 13.64 -3.95
N LYS A 7 7.43 14.08 -3.11
CA LYS A 7 7.11 14.74 -1.84
C LYS A 7 6.45 16.11 -2.03
N LEU A 8 6.91 16.88 -3.01
CA LEU A 8 6.27 18.14 -3.41
C LEU A 8 4.83 17.90 -3.89
N ILE A 9 4.60 16.93 -4.78
CA ILE A 9 3.25 16.56 -5.25
C ILE A 9 2.37 16.03 -4.11
N ALA A 10 2.95 15.29 -3.17
CA ALA A 10 2.24 14.78 -1.99
C ALA A 10 2.03 15.83 -0.88
N GLY A 11 2.52 17.06 -1.04
CA GLY A 11 2.44 18.12 -0.03
C GLY A 11 3.30 17.88 1.22
N LYS A 12 4.24 16.93 1.18
CA LYS A 12 5.18 16.62 2.27
C LYS A 12 6.38 17.59 2.32
N GLU A 13 6.68 18.24 1.20
CA GLU A 13 7.69 19.30 1.08
C GLU A 13 7.07 20.49 0.34
N GLN A 14 7.58 21.70 0.57
CA GLN A 14 7.16 22.92 -0.13
C GLN A 14 8.18 23.29 -1.19
N PRO A 15 7.77 23.80 -2.36
CA PRO A 15 8.70 24.26 -3.37
C PRO A 15 9.41 25.54 -2.89
N ASP A 16 10.72 25.64 -3.13
CA ASP A 16 11.48 26.85 -2.82
C ASP A 16 11.01 28.05 -3.66
N SER A 17 10.48 27.79 -4.87
CA SER A 17 9.83 28.76 -5.74
C SER A 17 8.86 28.07 -6.71
N GLY A 18 7.86 28.81 -7.21
CA GLY A 18 6.79 28.28 -8.05
C GLY A 18 5.63 27.69 -7.25
N GLU A 19 4.73 26.98 -7.91
CA GLU A 19 3.53 26.40 -7.30
C GLU A 19 3.28 24.96 -7.75
N VAL A 20 2.67 24.16 -6.87
CA VAL A 20 2.19 22.80 -7.16
C VAL A 20 0.67 22.81 -7.02
N ILE A 21 -0.05 22.75 -8.13
CA ILE A 21 -1.51 22.74 -8.15
C ILE A 21 -1.98 21.29 -8.31
N VAL A 22 -2.67 20.76 -7.30
CA VAL A 22 -3.32 19.44 -7.34
C VAL A 22 -4.81 19.63 -7.54
N GLY A 23 -5.37 19.01 -8.58
CA GLY A 23 -6.80 19.11 -8.89
C GLY A 23 -7.69 18.55 -7.76
N SER A 24 -8.84 19.16 -7.53
CA SER A 24 -9.75 18.83 -6.41
C SER A 24 -10.31 17.41 -6.43
N THR A 25 -10.31 16.74 -7.58
CA THR A 25 -10.79 15.35 -7.73
C THR A 25 -9.68 14.31 -7.56
N VAL A 26 -8.42 14.73 -7.43
CA VAL A 26 -7.28 13.82 -7.32
C VAL A 26 -7.27 13.17 -5.94
N ARG A 27 -7.20 11.83 -5.90
CA ARG A 27 -6.87 11.09 -4.68
C ARG A 27 -5.47 10.53 -4.79
N MET A 28 -4.59 11.02 -3.92
CA MET A 28 -3.18 10.65 -3.91
C MET A 28 -2.99 9.36 -3.12
N ALA A 29 -2.33 8.39 -3.74
CA ALA A 29 -1.75 7.23 -3.08
C ALA A 29 -0.30 7.11 -3.55
N PHE A 30 0.66 7.13 -2.63
CA PHE A 30 2.08 6.99 -2.97
C PHE A 30 2.76 6.06 -1.98
N VAL A 31 3.72 5.30 -2.51
CA VAL A 31 4.60 4.40 -1.77
C VAL A 31 5.90 5.17 -1.52
N ASP A 32 6.26 5.38 -0.26
CA ASP A 32 7.56 5.94 0.07
C ASP A 32 8.65 4.87 0.13
N GLN A 33 9.91 5.33 0.15
CA GLN A 33 11.07 4.43 0.22
C GLN A 33 11.28 3.89 1.64
N HIS A 34 10.73 4.57 2.64
CA HIS A 34 10.67 4.06 4.00
C HIS A 34 9.57 3.01 4.03
N ARG A 35 9.94 1.74 3.95
CA ARG A 35 8.98 0.67 4.22
C ARG A 35 8.60 0.77 5.69
N ASP A 36 7.62 1.60 6.01
CA ASP A 36 6.99 1.66 7.32
C ASP A 36 6.80 0.24 7.79
N GLU A 37 7.28 -0.04 9.00
CA GLU A 37 7.50 -1.38 9.53
C GLU A 37 6.24 -2.23 9.37
N LEU A 38 6.18 -2.99 8.26
CA LEU A 38 5.11 -3.94 8.04
C LEU A 38 5.10 -4.84 9.28
N ALA A 39 3.91 -5.06 9.86
CA ALA A 39 3.80 -5.72 11.15
C ALA A 39 4.29 -7.17 11.02
N ASN A 40 5.57 -7.40 11.33
CA ASN A 40 6.29 -8.63 10.99
C ASN A 40 5.61 -9.89 11.57
N GLN A 41 4.84 -9.72 12.65
CA GLN A 41 4.13 -10.78 13.35
C GLN A 41 2.76 -11.13 12.76
N LYS A 42 2.21 -10.30 11.86
CA LYS A 42 0.96 -10.60 11.17
C LYS A 42 1.21 -11.53 9.99
N THR A 43 0.20 -12.30 9.61
CA THR A 43 0.17 -12.95 8.30
C THR A 43 -0.06 -11.93 7.20
N VAL A 44 0.30 -12.26 5.96
CA VAL A 44 0.01 -11.40 4.79
C VAL A 44 -1.47 -11.03 4.73
N TRP A 45 -2.37 -12.00 4.90
CA TRP A 45 -3.80 -11.73 4.84
C TRP A 45 -4.26 -10.81 5.97
N GLU A 46 -3.85 -11.07 7.22
CA GLU A 46 -4.21 -10.20 8.35
C GLU A 46 -3.70 -8.77 8.15
N ASP A 47 -2.51 -8.61 7.57
CA ASP A 47 -1.91 -7.29 7.35
C ASP A 47 -2.61 -6.51 6.22
N ILE A 48 -3.17 -7.22 5.22
CA ILE A 48 -3.99 -6.66 4.13
C ILE A 48 -5.43 -6.40 4.59
N SER A 49 -6.05 -7.36 5.30
CA SER A 49 -7.50 -7.37 5.54
C SER A 49 -7.92 -6.76 6.87
N GLY A 50 -7.00 -6.65 7.84
CA GLY A 50 -7.35 -6.34 9.22
C GLY A 50 -8.20 -7.42 9.90
N GLY A 51 -8.22 -8.64 9.36
CA GLY A 51 -9.04 -9.76 9.84
C GLY A 51 -10.44 -9.83 9.22
N LEU A 52 -10.76 -8.96 8.25
CA LEU A 52 -12.07 -8.93 7.60
C LEU A 52 -12.12 -9.86 6.38
N ASP A 53 -13.22 -10.61 6.23
CA ASP A 53 -13.45 -11.43 5.04
C ASP A 53 -13.83 -10.60 3.81
N ILE A 54 -14.45 -9.43 4.04
CA ILE A 54 -14.82 -8.46 3.01
C ILE A 54 -14.16 -7.12 3.37
N ILE A 55 -13.48 -6.51 2.40
CA ILE A 55 -12.85 -5.20 2.56
C ILE A 55 -13.43 -4.20 1.56
N ASN A 56 -13.39 -2.92 1.95
CA ASN A 56 -13.63 -1.81 1.03
C ASN A 56 -12.32 -1.52 0.28
N VAL A 57 -12.39 -1.46 -1.05
CA VAL A 57 -11.29 -1.08 -1.94
C VAL A 57 -11.75 0.13 -2.73
N GLY A 58 -11.30 1.32 -2.33
CA GLY A 58 -11.82 2.58 -2.85
C GLY A 58 -13.36 2.67 -2.71
N LYS A 59 -14.09 2.53 -3.82
CA LYS A 59 -15.56 2.67 -3.88
C LYS A 59 -16.34 1.35 -3.92
N PHE A 60 -15.69 0.19 -3.90
CA PHE A 60 -16.37 -1.10 -3.99
C PHE A 60 -15.94 -2.05 -2.88
N GLN A 61 -16.74 -3.08 -2.63
CA GLN A 61 -16.43 -4.15 -1.68
C GLN A 61 -16.01 -5.41 -2.42
N MET A 62 -15.08 -6.16 -1.83
CA MET A 62 -14.73 -7.49 -2.32
C MET A 62 -14.16 -8.39 -1.23
N ALA A 63 -14.15 -9.70 -1.50
CA ALA A 63 -13.52 -10.68 -0.63
C ALA A 63 -12.02 -10.39 -0.47
N SER A 64 -11.54 -10.28 0.76
CA SER A 64 -10.15 -9.91 1.10
C SER A 64 -9.14 -10.94 0.61
N ARG A 65 -9.51 -12.22 0.63
CA ARG A 65 -8.71 -13.33 0.08
C ARG A 65 -8.48 -13.17 -1.43
N ALA A 66 -9.52 -12.74 -2.16
CA ALA A 66 -9.42 -12.48 -3.59
C ALA A 66 -8.60 -11.23 -3.89
N TYR A 67 -8.70 -10.20 -3.06
CA TYR A 67 -7.88 -9.00 -3.17
C TYR A 67 -6.39 -9.31 -2.98
N ALA A 68 -6.02 -10.07 -1.94
CA ALA A 68 -4.64 -10.52 -1.72
C ALA A 68 -4.09 -11.31 -2.93
N GLY A 69 -4.92 -12.14 -3.55
CA GLY A 69 -4.57 -12.87 -4.78
C GLY A 69 -4.21 -11.95 -5.96
N ARG A 70 -4.83 -10.77 -6.09
CA ARG A 70 -4.49 -9.77 -7.13
C ARG A 70 -3.05 -9.23 -7.01
N PHE A 71 -2.43 -9.37 -5.83
CA PHE A 71 -1.03 -9.00 -5.57
C PHE A 71 -0.09 -10.21 -5.53
N ASN A 72 -0.54 -11.34 -6.09
CA ASN A 72 0.20 -12.60 -6.16
C ASN A 72 0.56 -13.16 -4.77
N PHE A 73 -0.41 -13.11 -3.85
CA PHE A 73 -0.40 -13.88 -2.61
C PHE A 73 -1.52 -14.91 -2.66
N ASN A 74 -1.19 -16.14 -3.06
CA ASN A 74 -2.15 -17.21 -3.28
C ASN A 74 -2.03 -18.31 -2.22
N GLY A 75 -3.15 -18.92 -1.84
CA GLY A 75 -3.17 -20.07 -0.93
C GLY A 75 -2.34 -19.87 0.34
N ALA A 76 -1.31 -20.69 0.50
CA ALA A 76 -0.42 -20.67 1.67
C ALA A 76 0.37 -19.36 1.83
N ASP A 77 0.64 -18.62 0.75
CA ASP A 77 1.37 -17.35 0.83
C ASP A 77 0.66 -16.33 1.70
N GLN A 78 -0.67 -16.40 1.75
CA GLN A 78 -1.49 -15.52 2.56
C GLN A 78 -1.32 -15.75 4.07
N GLN A 79 -0.86 -16.93 4.46
CA GLN A 79 -0.62 -17.33 5.85
C GLN A 79 0.84 -17.12 6.28
N LYS A 80 1.74 -16.81 5.34
CA LYS A 80 3.12 -16.46 5.66
C LYS A 80 3.13 -15.25 6.58
N LYS A 81 4.03 -15.27 7.57
CA LYS A 81 4.28 -14.08 8.40
C LYS A 81 4.98 -13.03 7.56
N VAL A 82 4.57 -11.78 7.70
CA VAL A 82 5.17 -10.62 7.03
C VAL A 82 6.69 -10.59 7.25
N GLY A 83 7.14 -10.98 8.45
CA GLY A 83 8.54 -11.15 8.83
C GLY A 83 9.36 -11.99 7.85
N SER A 84 8.77 -13.10 7.36
CA SER A 84 9.41 -14.08 6.49
C SER A 84 9.41 -13.74 5.00
N LEU A 85 8.78 -12.63 4.61
CA LEU A 85 8.69 -12.23 3.20
C LEU A 85 10.02 -11.69 2.67
N SER A 86 10.36 -12.10 1.45
CA SER A 86 11.43 -11.51 0.65
C SER A 86 11.22 -10.02 0.39
N GLY A 87 12.27 -9.32 -0.03
CA GLY A 87 12.18 -7.89 -0.38
C GLY A 87 11.15 -7.60 -1.48
N GLY A 88 11.01 -8.50 -2.46
CA GLY A 88 10.02 -8.39 -3.54
C GLY A 88 8.60 -8.66 -3.07
N GLU A 89 8.39 -9.68 -2.23
CA GLU A 89 7.09 -9.95 -1.60
C GLU A 89 6.64 -8.78 -0.71
N ARG A 90 7.52 -8.24 0.12
CA ARG A 90 7.23 -7.04 0.92
C ARG A 90 6.85 -5.83 0.06
N GLY A 91 7.46 -5.68 -1.12
CA GLY A 91 7.08 -4.66 -2.09
C GLY A 91 5.64 -4.82 -2.58
N ARG A 92 5.23 -6.05 -2.91
CA ARG A 92 3.86 -6.34 -3.33
C ARG A 92 2.85 -6.15 -2.19
N LEU A 93 3.19 -6.57 -0.97
CA LEU A 93 2.35 -6.36 0.21
C LEU A 93 2.15 -4.87 0.49
N HIS A 94 3.21 -4.08 0.42
CA HIS A 94 3.13 -2.64 0.63
C HIS A 94 2.27 -1.96 -0.45
N LEU A 95 2.40 -2.37 -1.72
CA LEU A 95 1.54 -1.90 -2.79
C LEU A 95 0.07 -2.28 -2.56
N ALA A 96 -0.19 -3.52 -2.13
CA ALA A 96 -1.54 -3.97 -1.80
C ALA A 96 -2.19 -3.05 -0.75
N LYS A 97 -1.48 -2.75 0.34
CA LYS A 97 -2.01 -1.88 1.40
C LYS A 97 -2.26 -0.44 0.93
N THR A 98 -1.34 0.08 0.12
CA THR A 98 -1.44 1.44 -0.40
C THR A 98 -2.66 1.62 -1.30
N LEU A 99 -3.07 0.56 -2.01
CA LEU A 99 -4.18 0.58 -2.97
C LEU A 99 -5.52 0.11 -2.40
N ILE A 100 -5.63 -0.17 -1.11
CA ILE A 100 -6.91 -0.47 -0.44
C ILE A 100 -7.73 0.81 -0.20
N ALA A 101 -7.06 1.94 0.02
CA ALA A 101 -7.65 3.21 0.41
C ALA A 101 -8.64 3.80 -0.62
#